data_AF-A0A969HD58-F1
#
_entry.id   AF-A0A969HD58-F1
#
_cell.length_a   1.000
_cell.length_b   1.000
_cell.length_c   1.000
_cell.angle_alpha   90.00
_cell.angle_beta   90.00
_cell.angle_gamma   90.00
#
_symmetry.space_group_name_H-M   'P 1'
#
loop_
_entity.id
_entity.type
_entity.pdbx_description
1 polymer ?
#
loop_
_entity_poly.entity_id
_entity_poly.type
_entity_poly.pdbx_seq_one_letter_code
_entity_poly.pdbx_strand_id
1 'polypeptide(L)'
;MGASIAALSLSAQAGSLIPVKNNGTPTYPIITWMDRRAEELVNGWRADGVEPTVRRISGWSLQIGLPLPFIAWLRHYRPDVLPPPTVFWGSTIF
;
A
#
# COMPACT_ATOMS: atom_id res chain seq x y z
N MET A 1 11.88 -16.08 -39.93
CA MET A 1 12.86 -16.02 -38.81
C MET A 1 12.19 -15.26 -37.68
N GLY A 2 12.20 -15.80 -36.46
CA GLY A 2 11.60 -15.15 -35.28
C GLY A 2 12.63 -14.31 -34.53
N ALA A 3 12.23 -13.14 -34.04
CA ALA A 3 13.06 -12.33 -33.15
C ALA A 3 13.06 -12.91 -31.73
N SER A 4 14.22 -12.83 -31.05
CA SER A 4 14.40 -13.22 -29.65
C SER A 4 14.45 -11.97 -28.76
N ILE A 5 13.71 -11.97 -27.66
CA ILE A 5 13.72 -10.89 -26.67
C ILE A 5 14.85 -11.16 -25.66
N ALA A 6 15.84 -10.27 -25.60
CA ALA A 6 16.99 -10.41 -24.69
C ALA A 6 16.68 -9.99 -23.24
N ALA A 7 15.75 -9.04 -23.03
CA ALA A 7 15.40 -8.53 -21.71
C ALA A 7 14.04 -7.81 -21.69
N LEU A 8 13.50 -7.64 -20.48
CA LEU A 8 12.30 -6.85 -20.18
C LEU A 8 12.55 -5.97 -18.95
N SER A 9 12.09 -4.72 -18.99
CA SER A 9 12.05 -3.81 -17.84
C SER A 9 10.61 -3.33 -17.63
N LEU A 10 10.22 -3.16 -16.38
CA LEU A 10 8.87 -2.75 -15.99
C LEU A 10 8.93 -1.44 -15.21
N SER A 11 8.11 -0.47 -15.62
CA SER A 11 7.80 0.73 -14.83
C SER A 11 6.34 0.63 -14.39
N ALA A 12 6.08 0.91 -13.12
CA ALA A 12 4.76 0.83 -12.53
C ALA A 12 4.51 2.04 -11.62
N GLN A 13 3.24 2.41 -11.46
CA GLN A 13 2.86 3.42 -10.49
C GLN A 13 3.22 2.98 -9.07
N ALA A 14 3.48 3.94 -8.20
CA ALA A 14 3.69 3.70 -6.78
C ALA A 14 2.48 4.11 -5.93
N GLY A 15 2.63 4.00 -4.61
CA GLY A 15 1.58 4.26 -3.64
C GLY A 15 0.41 3.29 -3.77
N SER A 16 0.66 2.12 -4.38
CA SER A 16 -0.38 1.11 -4.60
C SER A 16 -0.17 -0.08 -3.67
N LEU A 17 -1.26 -0.67 -3.21
CA LEU A 17 -1.27 -1.74 -2.21
C LEU A 17 -2.29 -2.81 -2.60
N ILE A 18 -1.90 -4.08 -2.51
CA ILE A 18 -2.81 -5.21 -2.66
C ILE A 18 -2.53 -6.26 -1.57
N PRO A 19 -3.54 -6.68 -0.77
CA PRO A 19 -3.39 -7.81 0.14
C PRO A 19 -3.46 -9.13 -0.64
N VAL A 20 -2.50 -10.00 -0.37
CA VAL A 20 -2.39 -11.31 -1.01
C VAL A 20 -2.25 -12.41 0.04
N LYS A 21 -2.70 -13.61 -0.31
CA LYS A 21 -2.35 -14.83 0.43
C LYS A 21 -0.86 -15.13 0.25
N ASN A 22 -0.32 -16.03 1.08
CA ASN A 22 1.07 -16.48 0.96
C ASN A 22 1.44 -17.04 -0.44
N ASN A 23 0.46 -17.57 -1.19
CA ASN A 23 0.65 -18.08 -2.55
C ASN A 23 0.50 -16.98 -3.64
N GLY A 24 0.43 -15.70 -3.26
CA GLY A 24 0.28 -14.57 -4.20
C GLY A 24 -1.15 -14.33 -4.70
N THR A 25 -2.14 -15.13 -4.26
CA THR A 25 -3.54 -14.91 -4.67
C THR A 25 -4.07 -13.59 -4.08
N PRO A 26 -4.53 -12.63 -4.89
CA PRO A 26 -5.18 -11.42 -4.40
C PRO A 26 -6.43 -11.74 -3.58
N THR A 27 -6.59 -11.01 -2.48
CA THR A 27 -7.77 -11.15 -1.59
C THR A 27 -8.68 -9.93 -1.61
N TYR A 28 -8.22 -8.87 -2.26
CA TYR A 28 -8.94 -7.62 -2.40
C TYR A 28 -8.46 -6.89 -3.67
N PRO A 29 -9.26 -5.99 -4.27
CA PRO A 29 -8.79 -5.13 -5.34
C PRO A 29 -7.58 -4.29 -4.91
N ILE A 30 -6.70 -3.98 -5.86
CA ILE A 30 -5.59 -3.06 -5.62
C ILE A 30 -6.12 -1.68 -5.22
N ILE A 31 -5.55 -1.11 -4.16
CA ILE A 31 -5.79 0.26 -3.73
C ILE A 31 -4.69 1.12 -4.36
N THR A 32 -5.06 2.20 -5.04
CA THR A 32 -4.13 3.08 -5.74
C THR A 32 -3.85 4.34 -4.93
N TRP A 33 -2.78 5.07 -5.28
CA TRP A 33 -2.38 6.30 -4.58
C TRP A 33 -3.43 7.43 -4.62
N MET A 34 -4.38 7.37 -5.57
CA MET A 34 -5.48 8.34 -5.69
C MET A 34 -6.65 8.01 -4.77
N ASP A 35 -6.68 6.82 -4.18
CA ASP A 35 -7.75 6.39 -3.29
C ASP A 35 -7.72 7.21 -1.98
N ARG A 36 -8.88 7.75 -1.58
CA ARG A 36 -9.00 8.60 -0.40
C ARG A 36 -9.73 7.94 0.77
N ARG A 37 -10.02 6.63 0.71
CA ARG A 37 -10.79 5.93 1.76
C ARG A 37 -10.20 6.05 3.17
N ALA A 38 -8.89 6.27 3.28
CA ALA A 38 -8.17 6.41 4.55
C ALA A 38 -8.01 7.87 5.01
N GLU A 39 -8.68 8.82 4.36
CA GLU A 39 -8.51 10.26 4.63
C GLU A 39 -8.86 10.64 6.08
N GLU A 40 -9.99 10.18 6.60
CA GLU A 40 -10.40 10.45 7.99
C GLU A 40 -9.37 9.92 9.00
N LEU A 41 -8.85 8.71 8.74
CA LEU A 41 -7.85 8.07 9.60
C LEU A 41 -6.52 8.84 9.59
N VAL A 42 -6.08 9.33 8.43
CA VAL A 42 -4.87 10.18 8.33
C VAL A 42 -5.08 11.53 9.01
N ASN A 43 -6.25 12.14 8.87
CA ASN A 43 -6.56 13.40 9.54
C ASN A 43 -6.57 13.24 11.06
N GLY A 44 -7.12 12.13 11.57
CA GLY A 44 -7.05 11.78 12.99
C GLY A 44 -5.59 11.63 13.47
N TRP A 45 -4.78 10.85 12.75
CA TRP A 45 -3.36 10.69 13.09
C TRP A 45 -2.55 11.98 13.05
N ARG A 46 -2.88 12.92 12.15
CA ARG A 46 -2.26 14.24 12.15
C ARG A 46 -2.65 15.04 13.40
N ALA A 47 -3.92 15.04 13.77
CA ALA A 47 -4.40 15.68 15.00
C ALA A 47 -3.73 15.07 16.25
N ASP A 48 -3.49 13.75 16.24
CA ASP A 48 -2.81 13.01 17.31
C ASP A 48 -1.28 13.17 17.31
N GLY A 49 -0.71 13.93 16.37
CA GLY A 49 0.74 14.17 16.30
C GLY A 49 1.57 12.96 15.87
N VAL A 50 0.99 12.04 15.07
CA VAL A 50 1.67 10.81 14.59
C VAL A 50 2.70 11.09 13.48
N GLU A 51 2.53 12.17 12.73
CA GLU A 51 3.35 12.49 11.56
C GLU A 51 4.88 12.53 11.81
N PRO A 52 5.40 13.17 12.88
CA PRO A 52 6.83 13.13 13.20
C PRO A 52 7.37 11.71 13.39
N THR A 53 6.57 10.81 13.96
CA THR A 53 6.95 9.41 14.15
C THR A 53 7.03 8.67 12.82
N VAL A 54 6.04 8.87 11.93
CA VAL A 54 6.07 8.29 10.58
C VAL A 54 7.29 8.77 9.81
N ARG A 55 7.61 10.07 9.86
CA ARG A 55 8.79 10.64 9.21
C ARG A 55 10.09 10.06 9.78
N ARG A 56 10.20 9.92 11.10
CA ARG A 56 11.39 9.38 11.75
C ARG A 56 11.64 7.91 11.42
N ILE A 57 10.59 7.09 11.35
CA ILE A 57 10.71 5.64 11.10
C ILE A 57 10.92 5.35 9.61
N SER A 58 10.15 6.01 8.74
CA SER A 58 10.06 5.64 7.33
C SER A 58 10.80 6.58 6.38
N GLY A 59 11.14 7.79 6.82
CA GLY A 59 11.59 8.86 5.94
C GLY A 59 10.46 9.55 5.16
N TRP A 60 9.22 9.08 5.22
CA TRP A 60 8.09 9.65 4.49
C TRP A 60 7.28 10.62 5.34
N SER A 61 6.73 11.67 4.71
CA SER A 61 5.64 12.44 5.32
C SER A 61 4.39 11.58 5.41
N LEU A 62 3.50 11.90 6.37
CA LEU A 62 2.25 11.17 6.50
C LEU A 62 1.28 11.58 5.36
N GLN A 63 1.18 10.72 4.35
CA GLN A 63 0.37 10.95 3.16
C GLN A 63 -0.65 9.82 2.96
N ILE A 64 -1.88 10.19 2.57
CA ILE A 64 -2.99 9.25 2.34
C ILE A 64 -2.66 8.27 1.21
N GLY A 65 -2.01 8.72 0.14
CA GLY A 65 -1.66 7.89 -1.03
C GLY A 65 -0.50 6.92 -0.81
N LEU A 66 -0.07 6.68 0.43
CA LEU A 66 0.98 5.72 0.77
C LEU A 66 0.39 4.44 1.36
N PRO A 67 1.14 3.32 1.35
CA PRO A 67 0.63 2.04 1.84
C PRO A 67 0.20 2.02 3.31
N LEU A 68 0.85 2.79 4.19
CA LEU A 68 0.61 2.74 5.64
C LEU A 68 -0.86 3.04 6.02
N PRO A 69 -1.47 4.16 5.59
CA PRO A 69 -2.88 4.43 5.80
C PRO A 69 -3.82 3.34 5.28
N PHE A 70 -3.54 2.76 4.10
CA PHE A 70 -4.39 1.72 3.52
C PHE A 70 -4.31 0.39 4.29
N ILE A 71 -3.13 0.02 4.80
CA ILE A 71 -2.97 -1.15 5.68
C ILE A 71 -3.79 -0.95 6.95
N ALA A 72 -3.72 0.22 7.58
CA ALA A 72 -4.48 0.53 8.77
C ALA A 72 -5.99 0.53 8.51
N TRP A 73 -6.41 1.12 7.39
CA TRP A 73 -7.81 1.12 6.96
C TRP A 73 -8.34 -0.30 6.75
N LEU A 74 -7.61 -1.15 6.03
CA LEU A 74 -8.01 -2.55 5.81
C LEU A 74 -8.13 -3.32 7.12
N ARG A 75 -7.18 -3.14 8.04
CA ARG A 75 -7.23 -3.78 9.36
C ARG A 75 -8.44 -3.36 10.19
N HIS A 76 -8.86 -2.11 10.06
CA HIS A 76 -9.97 -1.57 10.84
C HIS A 76 -11.33 -1.89 10.20
N TYR A 77 -11.48 -1.61 8.90
CA TYR A 77 -12.78 -1.65 8.22
C TYR A 77 -13.04 -2.93 7.44
N ARG A 78 -12.00 -3.64 7.01
CA ARG A 78 -12.10 -4.86 6.18
C ARG A 78 -11.16 -5.97 6.67
N PRO A 79 -11.21 -6.36 7.94
CA PRO A 79 -10.35 -7.45 8.43
C PRO A 79 -10.66 -8.80 7.74
N ASP A 80 -11.87 -8.96 7.20
CA ASP A 80 -12.33 -10.13 6.44
C ASP A 80 -11.47 -10.45 5.22
N VAL A 81 -10.82 -9.44 4.63
CA VAL A 81 -10.01 -9.59 3.42
C VAL A 81 -8.53 -9.80 3.72
N LEU A 82 -8.14 -9.89 5.00
CA LEU A 82 -6.76 -10.09 5.43
C LEU A 82 -6.56 -11.56 5.82
N PRO A 83 -6.12 -12.45 4.90
CA PRO A 83 -5.90 -13.85 5.22
C PRO A 83 -4.71 -14.00 6.20
N PRO A 84 -4.72 -14.96 7.13
CA PRO A 84 -3.53 -15.30 7.91
C PRO A 84 -2.63 -16.30 7.15
N PRO A 85 -1.30 -16.08 7.07
CA PRO A 85 -0.60 -14.83 7.33
C PRO A 85 -0.87 -13.81 6.21
N THR A 86 -1.02 -12.54 6.57
CA THR A 86 -1.31 -11.48 5.61
C THR A 86 -0.01 -10.98 5.00
N VAL A 87 0.09 -11.07 3.68
CA VAL A 87 1.19 -10.49 2.91
C VAL A 87 0.63 -9.30 2.13
N PHE A 88 1.34 -8.17 2.16
CA PHE A 88 1.01 -6.99 1.37
C PHE A 88 2.03 -6.84 0.26
N TRP A 89 1.55 -6.76 -0.98
CA TRP A 89 2.38 -6.37 -2.11
C TRP A 89 2.07 -4.92 -2.47
N GLY A 90 3.10 -4.14 -2.73
CA GLY A 90 2.94 -2.74 -3.06
C GLY A 90 4.23 -2.15 -3.59
N SER A 91 4.09 -1.03 -4.29
CA SER A 91 5.18 -0.26 -4.86
C SER A 91 5.32 1.04 -4.08
N THR A 92 6.51 1.27 -3.52
CA THR A 92 6.96 2.56 -2.99
C THR A 92 8.07 3.07 -3.91
N ILE A 93 8.01 4.33 -4.35
CA ILE A 93 9.16 4.95 -5.06
C ILE A 93 10.19 5.31 -3.99
N PHE A 94 11.48 5.07 -4.22
CA PHE A 94 12.57 5.63 -3.43
C PHE A 94 12.95 7.02 -3.95
#